data_AF-A0A2J7PZA0-F1
#
_entry.id   AF-A0A2J7PZA0-F1
#
_cell.length_a   1.000
_cell.length_b   1.000
_cell.length_c   1.000
_cell.angle_alpha   90.00
_cell.angle_beta   90.00
_cell.angle_gamma   90.00
#
_symmetry.space_group_name_H-M   'P 1'
#
loop_
_entity.id
_entity.type
_entity.pdbx_description
1 polymer ?
#
loop_
_entity_poly.entity_id
_entity_poly.type
_entity_poly.pdbx_seq_one_letter_code
_entity_poly.pdbx_strand_id
1 'polypeptide(L)'
;MSLFYYKDNRMRVVVSTANLISSDWYNRTQGVWVSPSCPQLPADSDTRAGESPTEFKADLLRYMAAYQLPELQEWMSRLRKTDFSAIKVFFVASVPGSHRGPDYDKWGHRRLGHLLKKHVTIPSLLSPSESKESWPIIAQCSSIGALGTDPDAWMCGELRTSMSQRAVQPGDMPQPPPKFKVIYPSLRNVKNSHDDLLGGGCLPYSRRTHEKQAWFRNFLFEWKSDKRHRSKAMPHIKTYARVSPCGRHLAWFHLTSANLSKAAWGKLQEPKGKGGSPGLYIMSYEAGVLFLPKLLVNEPVFTLEGETVEGDLSCPFPLPWDLPLSAYGADDMPWVNEYLK
;
A
#
# COMPACT_ATOMS: atom_id res chain seq x y z
N MET A 1 13.73 -3.12 1.21
CA MET A 1 14.00 -2.83 -0.22
C MET A 1 15.44 -3.24 -0.50
N SER A 2 15.70 -3.77 -1.69
CA SER A 2 17.04 -4.20 -2.13
C SER A 2 17.38 -3.56 -3.47
N LEU A 3 18.62 -3.13 -3.63
CA LEU A 3 19.18 -2.65 -4.89
C LEU A 3 20.22 -3.68 -5.34
N PHE A 4 20.02 -4.25 -6.53
CA PHE A 4 20.98 -5.17 -7.15
C PHE A 4 21.68 -4.46 -8.29
N TYR A 5 23.01 -4.48 -8.28
CA TYR A 5 23.86 -4.00 -9.38
C TYR A 5 24.62 -5.19 -9.95
N TYR A 6 24.46 -5.43 -11.25
CA TYR A 6 25.00 -6.62 -11.93
C TYR A 6 26.31 -6.31 -12.66
N LYS A 7 27.04 -7.37 -13.07
CA LYS A 7 28.33 -7.26 -13.76
C LYS A 7 28.25 -6.56 -15.13
N ASP A 8 27.09 -6.59 -15.76
CA ASP A 8 26.79 -5.89 -17.03
C ASP A 8 26.28 -4.46 -16.80
N ASN A 9 26.53 -3.91 -15.61
CA ASN A 9 26.13 -2.58 -15.15
C ASN A 9 24.62 -2.32 -15.10
N ARG A 10 23.80 -3.36 -15.24
CA ARG A 10 22.35 -3.25 -15.06
C ARG A 10 22.00 -3.15 -13.59
N MET A 11 20.84 -2.56 -13.30
CA MET A 11 20.27 -2.51 -11.96
C MET A 11 18.89 -3.17 -11.91
N ARG A 12 18.55 -3.64 -10.71
CA ARG A 12 17.19 -4.05 -10.36
C ARG A 12 16.85 -3.56 -8.96
N VAL A 13 15.64 -3.05 -8.82
CA VAL A 13 15.06 -2.62 -7.54
C VAL A 13 14.05 -3.68 -7.12
N VAL A 14 14.16 -4.14 -5.87
CA VAL A 14 13.22 -5.08 -5.28
C VAL A 14 12.58 -4.46 -4.05
N VAL A 15 11.25 -4.35 -4.05
CA VAL A 15 10.46 -3.94 -2.89
C VAL A 15 9.75 -5.19 -2.36
N SER A 16 10.13 -5.61 -1.16
CA SER A 16 9.60 -6.81 -0.50
C SER A 16 9.12 -6.46 0.90
N THR A 17 8.14 -7.24 1.39
CA THR A 17 7.59 -7.12 2.74
C THR A 17 8.29 -8.03 3.77
N ALA A 18 9.16 -8.93 3.32
CA ALA A 18 9.84 -9.90 4.17
C ALA A 18 11.09 -9.30 4.81
N ASN A 19 11.29 -9.57 6.10
CA ASN A 19 12.57 -9.37 6.75
C ASN A 19 13.61 -10.39 6.22
N LEU A 20 14.90 -10.09 6.38
CA LEU A 20 15.99 -11.00 5.99
C LEU A 20 16.28 -12.05 7.08
N ILE A 21 15.24 -12.77 7.50
CA ILE A 21 15.31 -13.88 8.45
C ILE A 21 14.52 -15.07 7.91
N SER A 22 14.99 -16.30 8.14
CA SER A 22 14.41 -17.51 7.53
C SER A 22 12.91 -17.67 7.78
N SER A 23 12.42 -17.30 8.98
CA SER A 23 11.01 -17.43 9.35
C SER A 23 10.07 -16.63 8.44
N ASP A 24 10.52 -15.49 7.91
CA ASP A 24 9.73 -14.63 7.05
C ASP A 24 9.55 -15.20 5.64
N TRP A 25 10.36 -16.21 5.25
CA TRP A 25 10.35 -16.84 3.92
C TRP A 25 9.81 -18.28 3.93
N TYR A 26 9.35 -18.79 5.08
CA TYR A 26 8.85 -20.15 5.24
C TYR A 26 7.31 -20.19 5.13
N ASN A 27 6.59 -20.14 6.25
CA ASN A 27 5.13 -20.25 6.31
C ASN A 27 4.42 -18.89 6.42
N ARG A 28 4.85 -17.90 5.63
CA ARG A 28 4.30 -16.53 5.65
C ARG A 28 3.83 -16.11 4.28
N THR A 29 2.74 -15.36 4.23
CA THR A 29 2.34 -14.67 3.00
C THR A 29 3.09 -13.34 2.92
N GLN A 30 4.00 -13.24 1.95
CA GLN A 30 4.81 -12.04 1.66
C GLN A 30 4.49 -11.52 0.25
N GLY A 31 4.79 -10.24 0.03
CA GLY A 31 4.75 -9.63 -1.30
C GLY A 31 6.15 -9.25 -1.77
N VAL A 32 6.39 -9.42 -3.07
CA VAL A 32 7.62 -8.99 -3.73
C VAL A 32 7.24 -8.33 -5.05
N TRP A 33 7.66 -7.08 -5.22
CA TRP A 33 7.74 -6.44 -6.51
C TRP A 33 9.20 -6.42 -6.97
N VAL A 34 9.40 -6.80 -8.22
CA VAL A 34 10.71 -6.88 -8.86
C VAL A 34 10.68 -5.98 -10.08
N SER A 35 11.55 -4.97 -10.14
CA SER A 35 11.64 -4.10 -11.32
C SER A 35 12.11 -4.90 -12.55
N PRO A 36 11.91 -4.38 -13.77
CA PRO A 36 12.67 -4.84 -14.94
C PRO A 36 14.19 -4.75 -14.69
N SER A 37 14.96 -5.39 -15.57
CA SER A 37 16.40 -5.20 -15.61
C SER A 37 16.71 -3.87 -16.30
N CYS A 38 17.07 -2.87 -15.51
CA CYS A 38 17.27 -1.49 -15.95
C CYS A 38 18.72 -1.30 -16.44
N PRO A 39 18.95 -0.91 -17.71
CA PRO A 39 20.29 -0.76 -18.24
C PRO A 39 20.99 0.50 -17.73
N GLN A 40 22.31 0.53 -17.87
CA GLN A 40 23.07 1.77 -17.66
C GLN A 40 22.81 2.74 -18.82
N LEU A 41 22.69 4.02 -18.50
CA LEU A 41 22.62 5.11 -19.47
C LEU A 41 23.98 5.33 -20.15
N PRO A 42 24.00 5.82 -21.40
CA PRO A 42 25.21 6.34 -22.04
C PRO A 42 25.92 7.40 -21.18
N ALA A 43 27.24 7.49 -21.28
CA ALA A 43 28.06 8.38 -20.43
C ALA A 43 27.65 9.87 -20.50
N ASP A 44 27.27 10.33 -21.70
CA ASP A 44 26.92 11.73 -21.97
C ASP A 44 25.42 12.03 -21.80
N SER A 45 24.68 11.15 -21.11
CA SER A 45 23.25 11.35 -20.88
C SER A 45 22.97 12.52 -19.95
N ASP A 46 21.91 13.28 -20.23
CA ASP A 46 21.41 14.31 -19.32
C ASP A 46 21.08 13.72 -17.93
N THR A 47 21.24 14.54 -16.91
CA THR A 47 20.86 14.29 -15.51
C THR A 47 19.43 13.79 -15.33
N ARG A 48 18.50 14.16 -16.22
CA ARG A 48 17.09 13.73 -16.20
C ARG A 48 16.82 12.49 -17.06
N ALA A 49 17.80 11.99 -17.81
CA ALA A 49 17.63 10.84 -18.68
C ALA A 49 17.27 9.58 -17.90
N GLY A 50 16.56 8.67 -18.56
CA GLY A 50 16.15 7.39 -17.97
C GLY A 50 15.12 7.52 -16.85
N GLU A 51 14.35 8.60 -16.82
CA GLU A 51 13.18 8.71 -15.95
C GLU A 51 12.01 7.90 -16.52
N SER A 52 11.26 7.28 -15.60
CA SER A 52 10.02 6.56 -15.88
C SER A 52 8.83 7.52 -16.07
N PRO A 53 7.74 7.07 -16.74
CA PRO A 53 6.47 7.80 -16.76
C PRO A 53 5.85 8.06 -15.36
N THR A 54 6.40 7.42 -14.33
CA THR A 54 5.91 7.46 -12.95
C THR A 54 6.83 8.23 -11.99
N GLU A 55 7.85 8.93 -12.51
CA GLU A 55 8.84 9.66 -11.71
C GLU A 55 9.58 8.77 -10.68
N PHE A 56 9.61 7.46 -10.92
CA PHE A 56 10.18 6.47 -10.03
C PHE A 56 11.66 6.73 -9.73
N LYS A 57 12.46 7.16 -10.72
CA LYS A 57 13.89 7.43 -10.52
C LYS A 57 14.08 8.61 -9.58
N ALA A 58 13.40 9.72 -9.84
CA ALA A 58 13.45 10.91 -9.00
C ALA A 58 12.93 10.63 -7.58
N ASP A 59 11.84 9.89 -7.43
CA ASP A 59 11.27 9.53 -6.13
C ASP A 59 12.19 8.61 -5.32
N LEU A 60 12.80 7.60 -5.97
CA LEU A 60 13.75 6.69 -5.31
C LEU A 60 15.02 7.45 -4.89
N LEU A 61 15.58 8.30 -5.76
CA LEU A 61 16.73 9.14 -5.41
C LEU A 61 16.42 10.06 -4.24
N ARG A 62 15.21 10.66 -4.21
CA ARG A 62 14.76 11.50 -3.09
C ARG A 62 14.69 10.71 -1.79
N TYR A 63 14.17 9.48 -1.83
CA TYR A 63 14.09 8.61 -0.66
C TYR A 63 15.48 8.21 -0.15
N MET A 64 16.39 7.84 -1.04
CA MET A 64 17.78 7.50 -0.68
C MET A 64 18.52 8.70 -0.08
N ALA A 65 18.33 9.90 -0.64
CA ALA A 65 18.95 11.12 -0.15
C ALA A 65 18.46 11.52 1.26
N ALA A 66 17.23 11.16 1.63
CA ALA A 66 16.64 11.52 2.92
C ALA A 66 17.35 10.87 4.12
N TYR A 67 18.02 9.73 3.92
CA TYR A 67 18.82 9.06 4.95
C TYR A 67 20.04 9.89 5.37
N GLN A 68 20.56 10.77 4.49
CA GLN A 68 21.74 11.59 4.74
C GLN A 68 22.99 10.78 5.13
N LEU A 69 23.12 9.57 4.58
CA LEU A 69 24.24 8.65 4.83
C LEU A 69 25.25 8.71 3.68
N PRO A 70 26.55 8.98 3.92
CA PRO A 70 27.60 8.98 2.90
C PRO A 70 27.71 7.67 2.11
N GLU A 71 27.45 6.53 2.77
CA GLU A 71 27.51 5.19 2.20
C GLU A 71 26.50 4.99 1.05
N LEU A 72 25.44 5.81 1.03
CA LEU A 72 24.44 5.77 -0.03
C LEU A 72 24.83 6.59 -1.27
N GLN A 73 25.91 7.39 -1.23
CA GLN A 73 26.30 8.24 -2.35
C GLN A 73 26.71 7.41 -3.57
N GLU A 74 27.41 6.30 -3.37
CA GLU A 74 27.77 5.40 -4.46
C GLU A 74 26.52 4.79 -5.10
N TRP A 75 25.57 4.31 -4.28
CA TRP A 75 24.29 3.80 -4.76
C TRP A 75 23.49 4.86 -5.51
N MET A 76 23.41 6.09 -5.00
CA MET A 76 22.75 7.19 -5.69
C MET A 76 23.44 7.56 -7.00
N SER A 77 24.77 7.48 -7.09
CA SER A 77 25.51 7.65 -8.35
C SER A 77 25.14 6.57 -9.37
N ARG A 78 25.06 5.31 -8.96
CA ARG A 78 24.61 4.19 -9.80
C ARG A 78 23.16 4.38 -10.26
N LEU A 79 22.27 4.77 -9.36
CA LEU A 79 20.87 5.08 -9.67
C LEU A 79 20.74 6.22 -10.68
N ARG A 80 21.51 7.30 -10.54
CA ARG A 80 21.54 8.42 -11.52
C ARG A 80 21.97 7.97 -12.91
N LYS A 81 22.88 7.00 -13.00
CA LYS A 81 23.38 6.43 -14.26
C LYS A 81 22.51 5.29 -14.81
N THR A 82 21.37 4.98 -14.19
CA THR A 82 20.49 3.88 -14.61
C THR A 82 19.28 4.41 -15.38
N ASP A 83 18.88 3.69 -16.42
CA ASP A 83 17.65 3.91 -17.16
C ASP A 83 16.47 3.15 -16.53
N PHE A 84 15.60 3.89 -15.86
CA PHE A 84 14.36 3.40 -15.24
C PHE A 84 13.12 3.62 -16.11
N SER A 85 13.26 4.05 -17.37
CA SER A 85 12.14 4.38 -18.27
C SER A 85 11.11 3.25 -18.42
N ALA A 86 11.54 2.00 -18.29
CA ALA A 86 10.69 0.81 -18.36
C ALA A 86 9.83 0.56 -17.10
N ILE A 87 10.05 1.28 -15.99
CA ILE A 87 9.26 1.11 -14.76
C ILE A 87 7.88 1.77 -14.93
N LYS A 88 6.84 1.03 -14.58
CA LYS A 88 5.42 1.42 -14.76
C LYS A 88 4.62 1.51 -13.46
N VAL A 89 5.31 1.50 -12.31
CA VAL A 89 4.71 1.67 -10.98
C VAL A 89 5.22 2.96 -10.35
N PHE A 90 4.42 3.60 -9.50
CA PHE A 90 4.89 4.75 -8.71
C PHE A 90 5.59 4.27 -7.45
N PHE A 91 6.65 4.97 -7.05
CA PHE A 91 7.28 4.77 -5.76
C PHE A 91 6.55 5.61 -4.70
N VAL A 92 6.07 4.95 -3.64
CA VAL A 92 5.38 5.62 -2.53
C VAL A 92 6.09 5.23 -1.25
N ALA A 93 6.62 6.22 -0.53
CA ALA A 93 7.47 6.00 0.62
C ALA A 93 7.13 6.95 1.77
N SER A 94 7.66 6.62 2.94
CA SER A 94 7.60 7.44 4.13
C SER A 94 9.01 7.70 4.63
N VAL A 95 9.24 8.92 5.11
CA VAL A 95 10.50 9.37 5.69
C VAL A 95 10.18 10.08 7.01
N PRO A 96 10.85 9.76 8.13
CA PRO A 96 10.64 10.45 9.39
C PRO A 96 10.86 11.96 9.28
N GLY A 97 9.96 12.76 9.88
CA GLY A 97 10.07 14.22 9.87
C GLY A 97 8.73 14.93 9.81
N SER A 98 8.78 16.26 9.89
CA SER A 98 7.63 17.16 9.67
C SER A 98 7.73 17.78 8.28
N HIS A 99 6.90 17.30 7.37
CA HIS A 99 6.89 17.70 5.96
C HIS A 99 5.85 18.80 5.72
N ARG A 100 6.27 19.95 5.18
CA ARG A 100 5.44 21.15 4.95
C ARG A 100 5.75 21.77 3.60
N GLY A 101 4.89 22.67 3.13
CA GLY A 101 5.11 23.39 1.87
C GLY A 101 5.34 22.45 0.69
N PRO A 102 6.42 22.60 -0.10
CA PRO A 102 6.69 21.73 -1.26
C PRO A 102 6.83 20.25 -0.93
N ASP A 103 7.17 19.89 0.32
CA ASP A 103 7.36 18.49 0.75
C ASP A 103 6.07 17.84 1.26
N TYR A 104 5.00 18.61 1.43
CA TYR A 104 3.76 18.17 2.06
C TYR A 104 3.12 16.93 1.39
N ASP A 105 3.22 16.84 0.06
CA ASP A 105 2.66 15.73 -0.74
C ASP A 105 3.73 14.72 -1.21
N LYS A 106 4.96 14.77 -0.67
CA LYS A 106 6.05 13.88 -1.10
C LYS A 106 6.09 12.53 -0.41
N TRP A 107 5.47 12.40 0.77
CA TRP A 107 5.58 11.21 1.61
C TRP A 107 4.25 10.71 2.17
N GLY A 108 4.24 9.46 2.65
CA GLY A 108 3.15 8.87 3.41
C GLY A 108 1.81 8.89 2.68
N HIS A 109 0.72 9.08 3.44
CA HIS A 109 -0.63 8.98 2.87
C HIS A 109 -0.93 10.13 1.92
N ARG A 110 -0.27 11.29 2.11
CA ARG A 110 -0.38 12.45 1.23
C ARG A 110 0.20 12.17 -0.15
N ARG A 111 1.36 11.50 -0.24
CA ARG A 111 1.92 11.08 -1.53
C ARG A 111 0.97 10.16 -2.28
N LEU A 112 0.43 9.15 -1.60
CA LEU A 112 -0.57 8.26 -2.18
C LEU A 112 -1.78 9.06 -2.69
N GLY A 113 -2.39 9.89 -1.84
CA GLY A 113 -3.56 10.69 -2.24
C GLY A 113 -3.29 11.66 -3.40
N HIS A 114 -2.11 12.29 -3.43
CA HIS A 114 -1.69 13.14 -4.54
C HIS A 114 -1.63 12.38 -5.86
N LEU A 115 -0.99 11.20 -5.87
CA LEU A 115 -0.89 10.35 -7.06
C LEU A 115 -2.27 9.85 -7.52
N LEU A 116 -3.11 9.41 -6.57
CA LEU A 116 -4.47 8.97 -6.87
C LEU A 116 -5.31 10.09 -7.48
N LYS A 117 -5.24 11.31 -6.91
CA LYS A 117 -5.93 12.49 -7.44
C LYS A 117 -5.52 12.81 -8.88
N LYS A 118 -4.25 12.62 -9.21
CA LYS A 118 -3.70 12.95 -10.54
C LYS A 118 -3.95 11.87 -11.58
N HIS A 119 -3.92 10.59 -11.20
CA HIS A 119 -3.79 9.49 -12.17
C HIS A 119 -4.92 8.46 -12.15
N VAL A 120 -5.75 8.40 -11.08
CA VAL A 120 -6.78 7.37 -10.98
C VAL A 120 -8.13 7.92 -11.39
N THR A 121 -8.69 7.37 -12.46
CA THR A 121 -10.11 7.52 -12.79
C THR A 121 -10.87 6.27 -12.33
N ILE A 122 -12.09 6.46 -11.86
CA ILE A 122 -13.01 5.35 -11.55
C ILE A 122 -14.22 5.58 -12.43
N PRO A 123 -14.43 4.78 -13.50
CA PRO A 123 -15.52 5.00 -14.42
C PRO A 123 -16.87 5.04 -13.69
N SER A 124 -17.58 6.16 -13.83
CA SER A 124 -18.95 6.36 -13.35
C SER A 124 -19.96 5.44 -14.04
N LEU A 125 -19.60 4.85 -15.20
CA LEU A 125 -20.34 3.78 -15.89
C LEU A 125 -20.35 2.43 -15.15
N LEU A 126 -19.61 2.27 -14.05
CA LEU A 126 -19.69 1.11 -13.15
C LEU A 126 -20.48 1.38 -11.85
N SER A 127 -20.98 2.60 -11.65
CA SER A 127 -21.97 2.94 -10.62
C SER A 127 -23.33 3.46 -11.17
N PRO A 128 -23.84 3.02 -12.35
CA PRO A 128 -25.20 3.37 -12.75
C PRO A 128 -26.17 2.36 -12.13
N SER A 129 -26.39 2.43 -10.82
CA SER A 129 -27.60 1.85 -10.23
C SER A 129 -27.84 2.44 -8.85
N GLU A 130 -29.08 2.35 -8.41
CA GLU A 130 -29.72 2.82 -7.18
C GLU A 130 -28.92 2.66 -5.87
N SER A 131 -27.83 1.88 -5.87
CA SER A 131 -26.88 1.80 -4.76
C SER A 131 -26.03 3.08 -4.66
N LYS A 132 -26.33 3.91 -3.66
CA LYS A 132 -25.52 5.07 -3.24
C LYS A 132 -24.15 4.68 -2.65
N GLU A 133 -23.47 3.64 -3.14
CA GLU A 133 -22.27 3.07 -2.50
C GLU A 133 -20.99 3.31 -3.31
N SER A 134 -19.99 3.92 -2.67
CA SER A 134 -18.66 4.13 -3.26
C SER A 134 -17.78 2.89 -3.15
N TRP A 135 -16.87 2.71 -4.11
CA TRP A 135 -15.91 1.59 -4.13
C TRP A 135 -15.08 1.58 -2.83
N PRO A 136 -15.20 0.52 -2.00
CA PRO A 136 -14.54 0.46 -0.70
C PRO A 136 -13.02 0.48 -0.80
N ILE A 137 -12.39 1.06 0.22
CA ILE A 137 -10.96 0.92 0.46
C ILE A 137 -10.75 -0.34 1.30
N ILE A 138 -9.85 -1.20 0.83
CA ILE A 138 -9.44 -2.41 1.55
C ILE A 138 -7.98 -2.23 1.95
N ALA A 139 -7.74 -2.15 3.25
CA ALA A 139 -6.41 -2.24 3.83
C ALA A 139 -6.18 -3.67 4.31
N GLN A 140 -5.00 -4.20 4.12
CA GLN A 140 -4.55 -5.45 4.70
C GLN A 140 -3.15 -5.21 5.26
N CYS A 141 -2.95 -5.55 6.53
CA CYS A 141 -1.67 -5.31 7.20
C CYS A 141 -1.39 -6.38 8.25
N SER A 142 -0.18 -6.37 8.79
CA SER A 142 0.26 -7.32 9.82
C SER A 142 0.40 -6.67 11.19
N SER A 143 0.25 -5.35 11.32
CA SER A 143 0.33 -4.62 12.58
C SER A 143 -0.60 -3.42 12.60
N ILE A 144 -1.09 -3.09 13.79
CA ILE A 144 -2.02 -1.99 14.03
C ILE A 144 -1.43 -1.05 15.09
N GLY A 145 -1.28 0.23 14.71
CA GLY A 145 -0.89 1.29 15.64
C GLY A 145 -2.06 1.85 16.44
N ALA A 146 -1.80 2.81 17.33
CA ALA A 146 -2.85 3.57 18.00
C ALA A 146 -3.52 4.51 16.99
N LEU A 147 -4.79 4.29 16.66
CA LEU A 147 -5.52 5.01 15.61
C LEU A 147 -6.17 6.28 16.14
N GLY A 148 -6.81 6.20 17.31
CA GLY A 148 -7.52 7.32 17.93
C GLY A 148 -8.68 6.82 18.79
N THR A 149 -9.36 7.75 19.45
CA THR A 149 -10.54 7.48 20.28
C THR A 149 -11.76 7.04 19.48
N ASP A 150 -11.83 7.44 18.22
CA ASP A 150 -12.91 7.15 17.27
C ASP A 150 -12.33 6.99 15.84
N PRO A 151 -13.11 6.48 14.88
CA PRO A 151 -12.64 6.26 13.52
C PRO A 151 -12.14 7.52 12.81
N ASP A 152 -12.80 8.67 13.02
CA ASP A 152 -12.55 9.90 12.27
C ASP A 152 -11.36 10.69 12.81
N ALA A 153 -10.92 10.40 14.04
CA ALA A 153 -9.71 10.97 14.64
C ALA A 153 -8.43 10.80 13.79
N TRP A 154 -8.37 9.79 12.92
CA TRP A 154 -7.26 9.64 11.95
C TRP A 154 -7.60 8.72 10.76
N MET A 155 -8.09 7.51 11.02
CA MET A 155 -8.22 6.47 9.98
C MET A 155 -9.26 6.85 8.92
N CYS A 156 -10.46 7.23 9.35
CA CYS A 156 -11.55 7.66 8.48
C CYS A 156 -11.49 9.16 8.13
N GLY A 157 -10.83 9.97 8.95
CA GLY A 157 -10.68 11.42 8.73
C GLY A 157 -9.53 11.77 7.76
N GLU A 158 -8.32 11.28 8.02
CA GLU A 158 -7.12 11.67 7.26
C GLU A 158 -6.74 10.62 6.21
N LEU A 159 -6.57 9.36 6.64
CA LEU A 159 -6.05 8.28 5.80
C LEU A 159 -7.04 7.92 4.69
N ARG A 160 -8.31 7.66 5.04
CA ARG A 160 -9.39 7.39 4.09
C ARG A 160 -9.53 8.51 3.06
N THR A 161 -9.49 9.77 3.50
CA THR A 161 -9.60 10.93 2.60
C THR A 161 -8.50 10.94 1.55
N SER A 162 -7.29 10.51 1.92
CA SER A 162 -6.19 10.41 0.98
C SER A 162 -6.35 9.20 0.04
N MET A 163 -6.74 8.04 0.57
CA MET A 163 -6.96 6.81 -0.22
C MET A 163 -8.22 6.86 -1.10
N SER A 164 -9.15 7.78 -0.85
CA SER A 164 -10.37 7.96 -1.64
C SER A 164 -10.21 8.91 -2.81
N GLN A 165 -9.06 9.61 -2.90
CA GLN A 165 -8.79 10.55 -3.99
C GLN A 165 -8.88 9.88 -5.37
N ARG A 166 -9.25 10.68 -6.36
CA ARG A 166 -9.35 10.29 -7.77
C ARG A 166 -9.30 11.54 -8.65
N ALA A 167 -8.92 11.38 -9.90
CA ALA A 167 -9.15 12.38 -10.93
C ALA A 167 -10.66 12.51 -11.15
N VAL A 168 -11.18 13.73 -10.99
CA VAL A 168 -12.58 14.07 -11.25
C VAL A 168 -12.69 14.48 -12.71
N GLN A 169 -13.55 13.80 -13.46
CA GLN A 169 -13.84 14.10 -14.86
C GLN A 169 -15.10 14.98 -14.96
N PRO A 170 -15.23 15.81 -16.02
CA PRO A 170 -16.47 16.53 -16.28
C PRO A 170 -17.69 15.58 -16.32
N GLY A 171 -18.73 15.91 -15.56
CA GLY A 171 -19.94 15.08 -15.43
C GLY A 171 -19.92 14.05 -14.29
N ASP A 172 -18.81 13.92 -13.56
CA ASP A 172 -18.78 13.05 -12.39
C ASP A 172 -19.63 13.58 -11.22
N MET A 173 -20.50 12.72 -10.71
CA MET A 173 -21.30 13.04 -9.52
C MET A 173 -20.49 12.89 -8.23
N PRO A 174 -20.80 13.68 -7.19
CA PRO A 174 -20.24 13.48 -5.86
C PRO A 174 -20.47 12.05 -5.37
N GLN A 175 -19.42 11.43 -4.87
CA GLN A 175 -19.47 10.08 -4.30
C GLN A 175 -19.48 10.19 -2.78
N PRO A 176 -20.28 9.38 -2.07
CA PRO A 176 -20.18 9.33 -0.62
C PRO A 176 -18.80 8.80 -0.20
N PRO A 177 -18.33 9.11 1.02
CA PRO A 177 -17.09 8.56 1.54
C PRO A 177 -17.09 7.02 1.44
N PRO A 178 -16.05 6.40 0.86
CA PRO A 178 -16.02 4.95 0.73
C PRO A 178 -15.93 4.27 2.09
N LYS A 179 -16.55 3.09 2.20
CA LYS A 179 -16.33 2.22 3.36
C LYS A 179 -14.85 1.87 3.44
N PHE A 180 -14.31 1.84 4.67
CA PHE A 180 -12.97 1.39 4.95
C PHE A 180 -13.06 -0.02 5.54
N LYS A 181 -12.39 -0.99 4.94
CA LYS A 181 -12.39 -2.39 5.37
C LYS A 181 -10.96 -2.80 5.65
N VAL A 182 -10.72 -3.53 6.74
CA VAL A 182 -9.39 -3.94 7.15
C VAL A 182 -9.31 -5.45 7.29
N ILE A 183 -8.45 -6.08 6.49
CA ILE A 183 -8.10 -7.49 6.64
C ILE A 183 -6.97 -7.57 7.67
N TYR A 184 -7.24 -8.24 8.79
CA TYR A 184 -6.27 -8.53 9.82
C TYR A 184 -6.61 -9.90 10.44
N PRO A 185 -5.64 -10.77 10.72
CA PRO A 185 -5.95 -12.11 11.23
C PRO A 185 -6.70 -12.10 12.58
N SER A 186 -7.78 -12.89 12.65
CA SER A 186 -8.45 -13.20 13.92
C SER A 186 -7.61 -14.19 14.74
N LEU A 187 -7.93 -14.34 16.03
CA LEU A 187 -7.36 -15.43 16.84
C LEU A 187 -7.60 -16.80 16.18
N ARG A 188 -8.78 -16.99 15.57
CA ARG A 188 -9.12 -18.21 14.84
C ARG A 188 -8.23 -18.41 13.61
N ASN A 189 -7.93 -17.36 12.85
CA ASN A 189 -7.01 -17.47 11.71
C ASN A 189 -5.62 -17.93 12.17
N VAL A 190 -5.11 -17.37 13.27
CA VAL A 190 -3.78 -17.73 13.79
C VAL A 190 -3.75 -19.15 14.33
N LYS A 191 -4.72 -19.55 15.17
CA LYS A 191 -4.82 -20.93 15.70
C LYS A 191 -4.88 -21.99 14.61
N ASN A 192 -5.53 -21.67 13.49
CA ASN A 192 -5.65 -22.59 12.34
C ASN A 192 -4.54 -22.41 11.29
N SER A 193 -3.52 -21.61 11.58
CA SER A 193 -2.37 -21.39 10.69
C SER A 193 -1.44 -22.61 10.66
N HIS A 194 -0.46 -22.61 9.76
CA HIS A 194 0.56 -23.67 9.72
C HIS A 194 1.36 -23.79 11.01
N ASP A 195 1.54 -22.70 11.74
CA ASP A 195 2.38 -22.63 12.92
C ASP A 195 1.56 -22.43 14.21
N ASP A 196 0.24 -22.66 14.16
CA ASP A 196 -0.70 -22.40 15.28
C ASP A 196 -0.47 -20.98 15.85
N LEU A 197 -0.48 -20.81 17.18
CA LEU A 197 -0.24 -19.53 17.86
C LEU A 197 1.08 -18.86 17.44
N LEU A 198 2.14 -19.63 17.14
CA LEU A 198 3.44 -19.08 16.71
C LEU A 198 3.34 -18.33 15.37
N GLY A 199 2.33 -18.63 14.56
CA GLY A 199 2.02 -17.89 13.34
C GLY A 199 1.75 -16.41 13.60
N GLY A 200 1.26 -16.07 14.79
CA GLY A 200 1.00 -14.69 15.20
C GLY A 200 2.23 -13.90 15.66
N GLY A 201 3.42 -14.51 15.71
CA GLY A 201 4.67 -13.82 16.04
C GLY A 201 5.03 -12.70 15.05
N CYS A 202 4.52 -12.75 13.82
CA CYS A 202 4.71 -11.69 12.81
C CYS A 202 3.57 -10.66 12.79
N LEU A 203 2.63 -10.73 13.75
CA LEU A 203 1.42 -9.91 13.79
C LEU A 203 1.40 -8.96 15.00
N PRO A 204 2.31 -7.98 15.10
CA PRO A 204 2.41 -7.17 16.30
C PRO A 204 1.20 -6.26 16.47
N TYR A 205 0.35 -6.58 17.43
CA TYR A 205 -0.74 -5.73 17.92
C TYR A 205 -0.97 -6.00 19.41
N SER A 206 -0.81 -4.98 20.26
CA SER A 206 -0.97 -5.18 21.70
C SER A 206 -2.44 -5.06 22.13
N ARG A 207 -2.85 -5.86 23.12
CA ARG A 207 -4.14 -5.77 23.79
C ARG A 207 -4.40 -4.36 24.31
N ARG A 208 -3.39 -3.73 24.92
CA ARG A 208 -3.46 -2.35 25.42
C ARG A 208 -3.80 -1.35 24.31
N THR A 209 -3.23 -1.51 23.11
CA THR A 209 -3.59 -0.66 21.96
C THR A 209 -5.02 -0.95 21.53
N HIS A 210 -5.43 -2.22 21.46
CA HIS A 210 -6.77 -2.63 21.05
C HIS A 210 -7.87 -2.08 21.95
N GLU A 211 -7.72 -2.21 23.27
CA GLU A 211 -8.70 -1.74 24.25
C GLU A 211 -8.98 -0.23 24.15
N LYS A 212 -7.96 0.56 23.79
CA LYS A 212 -8.10 2.02 23.57
C LYS A 212 -8.87 2.40 22.30
N GLN A 213 -9.14 1.44 21.41
CA GLN A 213 -9.79 1.64 20.12
C GLN A 213 -10.73 0.48 19.77
N ALA A 214 -11.53 0.02 20.73
CA ALA A 214 -12.43 -1.13 20.54
C ALA A 214 -13.39 -0.97 19.34
N TRP A 215 -13.74 0.29 18.98
CA TRP A 215 -14.49 0.62 17.76
C TRP A 215 -13.88 0.03 16.47
N PHE A 216 -12.57 -0.21 16.46
CA PHE A 216 -11.84 -0.72 15.31
C PHE A 216 -12.28 -2.11 14.89
N ARG A 217 -12.81 -2.91 15.82
CA ARG A 217 -13.35 -4.25 15.52
C ARG A 217 -14.38 -4.23 14.41
N ASN A 218 -15.20 -3.17 14.32
CA ASN A 218 -16.26 -3.03 13.31
C ASN A 218 -15.73 -2.85 11.87
N PHE A 219 -14.42 -2.67 11.70
CA PHE A 219 -13.75 -2.53 10.41
C PHE A 219 -13.04 -3.82 9.98
N LEU A 220 -12.99 -4.84 10.84
CA LEU A 220 -12.15 -6.02 10.65
C LEU A 220 -12.82 -7.13 9.82
N PHE A 221 -12.02 -7.73 8.95
CA PHE A 221 -12.32 -8.87 8.11
C PHE A 221 -11.20 -9.90 8.27
N GLU A 222 -11.56 -11.19 8.17
CA GLU A 222 -10.64 -12.30 8.37
C GLU A 222 -9.60 -12.40 7.24
N TRP A 223 -8.44 -12.94 7.59
CA TRP A 223 -7.48 -13.38 6.59
C TRP A 223 -8.01 -14.60 5.85
N LYS A 224 -8.17 -14.47 4.54
CA LYS A 224 -8.58 -15.55 3.64
C LYS A 224 -7.87 -15.41 2.30
N SER A 225 -7.25 -16.49 1.83
CA SER A 225 -6.44 -16.56 0.61
C SER A 225 -6.49 -17.99 0.06
N ASP A 226 -7.69 -18.55 -0.07
CA ASP A 226 -7.92 -19.92 -0.53
C ASP A 226 -7.53 -20.07 -2.00
N LYS A 227 -7.84 -19.05 -2.83
CA LYS A 227 -7.46 -19.02 -4.25
C LYS A 227 -5.95 -19.08 -4.49
N ARG A 228 -5.16 -18.72 -3.49
CA ARG A 228 -3.68 -18.79 -3.51
C ARG A 228 -3.11 -19.88 -2.60
N HIS A 229 -3.98 -20.71 -2.01
CA HIS A 229 -3.63 -21.75 -1.03
C HIS A 229 -2.79 -21.22 0.16
N ARG A 230 -3.10 -19.99 0.61
CA ARG A 230 -2.34 -19.27 1.64
C ARG A 230 -3.15 -18.85 2.86
N SER A 231 -4.39 -19.30 3.01
CA SER A 231 -5.21 -19.02 4.20
C SER A 231 -4.54 -19.45 5.53
N LYS A 232 -3.72 -20.51 5.50
CA LYS A 232 -2.95 -20.97 6.66
C LYS A 232 -1.56 -20.31 6.81
N ALA A 233 -1.10 -19.56 5.82
CA ALA A 233 0.16 -18.84 5.86
C ALA A 233 -0.09 -17.38 6.30
N MET A 234 0.20 -17.08 7.58
CA MET A 234 -0.14 -15.77 8.16
C MET A 234 0.47 -14.61 7.37
N PRO A 235 -0.30 -13.52 7.15
CA PRO A 235 0.12 -12.43 6.29
C PRO A 235 1.12 -11.52 7.00
N HIS A 236 2.32 -11.45 6.44
CA HIS A 236 3.28 -10.39 6.74
C HIS A 236 3.37 -9.37 5.59
N ILE A 237 2.74 -9.65 4.45
CA ILE A 237 2.46 -8.67 3.40
C ILE A 237 1.57 -7.52 3.92
N LYS A 238 1.72 -6.32 3.36
CA LYS A 238 0.82 -5.18 3.59
C LYS A 238 0.37 -4.64 2.24
N THR A 239 -0.94 -4.54 2.07
CA THR A 239 -1.57 -4.12 0.81
C THR A 239 -2.70 -3.13 1.06
N TYR A 240 -2.85 -2.18 0.15
CA TYR A 240 -3.97 -1.25 0.14
C TYR A 240 -4.57 -1.24 -1.25
N ALA A 241 -5.89 -1.26 -1.35
CA ALA A 241 -6.59 -1.43 -2.61
C ALA A 241 -7.92 -0.67 -2.61
N ARG A 242 -8.44 -0.38 -3.79
CA ARG A 242 -9.82 0.10 -3.98
C ARG A 242 -10.56 -0.76 -4.99
N VAL A 243 -11.52 -1.52 -4.48
CA VAL A 243 -12.20 -2.60 -5.20
C VAL A 243 -13.65 -2.21 -5.49
N SER A 244 -14.21 -2.67 -6.61
CA SER A 244 -15.62 -2.44 -6.93
C SER A 244 -16.56 -3.14 -5.96
N PRO A 245 -17.78 -2.62 -5.71
CA PRO A 245 -18.77 -3.30 -4.88
C PRO A 245 -19.07 -4.73 -5.34
N CYS A 246 -19.03 -5.00 -6.64
CA CYS A 246 -19.22 -6.33 -7.21
C CYS A 246 -17.99 -7.26 -7.10
N GLY A 247 -16.84 -6.77 -6.61
CA GLY A 247 -15.63 -7.56 -6.40
C GLY A 247 -14.89 -7.98 -7.68
N ARG A 248 -15.26 -7.43 -8.84
CA ARG A 248 -14.70 -7.80 -10.16
C ARG A 248 -13.67 -6.82 -10.73
N HIS A 249 -13.55 -5.63 -10.14
CA HIS A 249 -12.66 -4.60 -10.66
C HIS A 249 -11.83 -3.95 -9.54
N LEU A 250 -10.63 -3.50 -9.89
CA LEU A 250 -9.68 -2.87 -8.98
C LEU A 250 -9.17 -1.56 -9.59
N ALA A 251 -9.40 -0.45 -8.90
CA ALA A 251 -9.00 0.88 -9.37
C ALA A 251 -7.49 1.13 -9.19
N TRP A 252 -6.92 0.61 -8.11
CA TRP A 252 -5.49 0.69 -7.81
C TRP A 252 -5.12 -0.32 -6.74
N PHE A 253 -3.84 -0.71 -6.73
CA PHE A 253 -3.26 -1.59 -5.72
C PHE A 253 -1.93 -1.05 -5.24
N HIS A 254 -1.66 -1.11 -3.94
CA HIS A 254 -0.43 -0.65 -3.34
C HIS A 254 0.18 -1.76 -2.48
N LEU A 255 1.40 -2.16 -2.79
CA LEU A 255 2.22 -3.08 -2.01
C LEU A 255 3.26 -2.28 -1.23
N THR A 256 3.37 -2.48 0.08
CA THR A 256 4.22 -1.63 0.93
C THR A 256 4.72 -2.34 2.18
N SER A 257 5.70 -1.75 2.86
CA SER A 257 6.07 -2.09 4.23
C SER A 257 5.15 -1.45 5.28
N ALA A 258 4.46 -0.36 4.93
CA ALA A 258 3.66 0.44 5.85
C ALA A 258 2.46 -0.34 6.42
N ASN A 259 2.49 -0.58 7.72
CA ASN A 259 1.34 -1.08 8.48
C ASN A 259 0.30 0.02 8.74
N LEU A 260 -0.89 -0.34 9.24
CA LEU A 260 -1.94 0.63 9.58
C LEU A 260 -1.57 1.40 10.86
N SER A 261 -0.77 2.46 10.71
CA SER A 261 -0.31 3.30 11.81
C SER A 261 0.00 4.73 11.37
N LYS A 262 -0.15 5.68 12.31
CA LYS A 262 0.31 7.07 12.17
C LYS A 262 1.82 7.18 11.97
N ALA A 263 2.60 6.23 12.52
CA ALA A 263 4.05 6.23 12.40
C ALA A 263 4.50 6.02 10.94
N ALA A 264 3.88 5.05 10.28
CA ALA A 264 4.15 4.67 8.90
C ALA A 264 3.54 5.66 7.91
N TRP A 265 2.26 5.99 8.04
CA TRP A 265 1.53 6.77 7.04
C TRP A 265 1.58 8.29 7.25
N GLY A 266 1.84 8.72 8.49
CA GLY A 266 1.85 10.12 8.90
C GLY A 266 0.55 10.58 9.55
N LYS A 267 0.64 11.67 10.32
CA LYS A 267 -0.48 12.40 10.91
C LYS A 267 -0.40 13.88 10.53
N LEU A 268 -1.52 14.48 10.16
CA LEU A 268 -1.60 15.91 9.91
C LEU A 268 -1.25 16.71 11.17
N GLN A 269 -0.57 17.82 10.95
CA GLN A 269 -0.23 18.81 11.95
C GLN A 269 -0.85 20.15 11.56
N GLU A 270 -1.32 20.86 12.59
CA GLU A 270 -1.84 22.22 12.43
C GLU A 270 -0.81 23.16 11.76
N PRO A 271 -1.31 24.19 11.06
CA PRO A 271 -0.51 25.32 10.62
C PRO A 271 0.34 25.92 11.76
N LYS A 272 1.58 26.30 11.43
CA LYS A 272 2.42 27.07 12.37
C LYS A 272 2.08 28.56 12.25
N GLY A 273 1.31 29.08 13.20
CA GLY A 273 0.93 30.49 13.27
C GLY A 273 -0.16 30.90 12.27
N LYS A 274 -0.58 32.17 12.34
CA LYS A 274 -1.58 32.74 11.41
C LYS A 274 -1.00 32.75 9.99
N GLY A 275 -1.62 32.01 9.06
CA GLY A 275 -1.18 31.90 7.66
C GLY A 275 -0.17 30.79 7.37
N GLY A 276 0.16 29.94 8.35
CA GLY A 276 1.07 28.80 8.13
C GLY A 276 0.47 27.73 7.21
N SER A 277 1.33 26.93 6.56
CA SER A 277 0.90 25.74 5.83
C SER A 277 0.72 24.54 6.78
N PRO A 278 -0.27 23.66 6.52
CA PRO A 278 -0.40 22.40 7.26
C PRO A 278 0.84 21.53 7.06
N GLY A 279 1.10 20.64 8.02
CA GLY A 279 2.21 19.70 7.95
C GLY A 279 1.77 18.25 8.02
N LEU A 280 2.65 17.35 7.60
CA LEU A 280 2.52 15.91 7.78
C LEU A 280 3.69 15.41 8.62
N TYR A 281 3.40 14.83 9.78
CA TYR A 281 4.42 14.25 10.66
C TYR A 281 4.48 12.74 10.50
N ILE A 282 5.65 12.22 10.15
CA ILE A 282 5.93 10.79 9.95
C ILE A 282 7.04 10.37 10.91
N MET A 283 6.98 9.14 11.42
CA MET A 283 7.94 8.62 12.39
C MET A 283 8.79 7.45 11.86
N SER A 284 8.42 6.85 10.73
CA SER A 284 9.06 5.64 10.21
C SER A 284 9.49 5.80 8.75
N TYR A 285 10.55 5.08 8.41
CA TYR A 285 10.90 4.83 7.00
C TYR A 285 10.02 3.70 6.47
N GLU A 286 9.36 3.94 5.34
CA GLU A 286 8.56 2.93 4.65
C GLU A 286 8.81 3.02 3.15
N ALA A 287 8.65 1.91 2.44
CA ALA A 287 8.76 1.88 0.98
C ALA A 287 7.73 0.94 0.38
N GLY A 288 7.13 1.37 -0.72
CA GLY A 288 6.12 0.63 -1.44
C GLY A 288 6.01 1.05 -2.89
N VAL A 289 5.21 0.29 -3.65
CA VAL A 289 4.92 0.56 -5.05
C VAL A 289 3.42 0.58 -5.29
N LEU A 290 2.96 1.55 -6.08
CA LEU A 290 1.56 1.74 -6.47
C LEU A 290 1.38 1.32 -7.93
N PHE A 291 0.47 0.37 -8.14
CA PHE A 291 0.09 -0.19 -9.42
C PHE A 291 -1.18 0.51 -9.90
N LEU A 292 -1.11 1.14 -11.07
CA LEU A 292 -2.26 1.76 -11.72
C LEU A 292 -2.61 1.05 -13.04
N PRO A 293 -3.90 0.79 -13.30
CA PRO A 293 -4.37 0.10 -14.50
C PRO A 293 -3.85 0.73 -15.80
N LYS A 294 -3.97 2.07 -15.91
CA LYS A 294 -3.63 2.82 -17.12
C LYS A 294 -2.18 2.63 -17.57
N LEU A 295 -1.26 2.38 -16.64
CA LEU A 295 0.16 2.23 -16.93
C LEU A 295 0.55 0.79 -17.27
N LEU A 296 -0.14 -0.19 -16.69
CA LEU A 296 0.24 -1.60 -16.77
C LEU A 296 -0.55 -2.35 -17.84
N VAL A 297 -1.83 -2.05 -17.99
CA VAL A 297 -2.75 -2.73 -18.91
C VAL A 297 -3.49 -1.76 -19.85
N ASN A 298 -3.22 -0.46 -19.77
CA ASN A 298 -3.87 0.61 -20.57
C ASN A 298 -5.39 0.75 -20.38
N GLU A 299 -5.97 0.03 -19.44
CA GLU A 299 -7.39 0.09 -19.06
C GLU A 299 -7.65 1.08 -17.90
N PRO A 300 -8.90 1.52 -17.66
CA PRO A 300 -9.24 2.38 -16.52
C PRO A 300 -9.22 1.64 -15.17
N VAL A 301 -9.46 0.34 -15.16
CA VAL A 301 -9.48 -0.53 -13.97
C VAL A 301 -8.81 -1.86 -14.30
N PHE A 302 -8.22 -2.53 -13.31
CA PHE A 302 -7.82 -3.93 -13.49
C PHE A 302 -9.05 -4.84 -13.36
N THR A 303 -9.07 -5.91 -14.14
CA THR A 303 -9.98 -7.05 -13.96
C THR A 303 -9.49 -7.91 -12.80
N LEU A 304 -10.41 -8.42 -11.97
CA LEU A 304 -10.16 -9.39 -10.91
C LEU A 304 -10.74 -10.76 -11.29
N GLU A 305 -10.18 -11.82 -10.71
CA GLU A 305 -10.62 -13.20 -10.98
C GLU A 305 -12.12 -13.41 -10.71
N GLY A 306 -12.86 -13.85 -11.74
CA GLY A 306 -14.29 -14.16 -11.75
C GLY A 306 -14.65 -14.99 -13.00
N GLU A 307 -15.94 -15.15 -13.32
CA GLU A 307 -16.37 -15.78 -14.59
C GLU A 307 -15.79 -15.00 -15.77
N THR A 308 -14.77 -15.56 -16.40
CA THR A 308 -14.17 -15.02 -17.62
C THR A 308 -15.21 -15.11 -18.72
N VAL A 309 -15.57 -13.97 -19.32
CA VAL A 309 -16.31 -13.97 -20.58
C VAL A 309 -15.36 -14.59 -21.61
N GLU A 310 -15.81 -15.62 -22.33
CA GLU A 310 -15.04 -16.24 -23.41
C GLU A 310 -14.50 -15.16 -24.36
N GLY A 311 -13.18 -15.10 -24.53
CA GLY A 311 -12.50 -14.15 -25.42
C GLY A 311 -11.77 -12.99 -24.74
N ASP A 312 -11.88 -12.79 -23.42
CA ASP A 312 -11.06 -11.80 -22.70
C ASP A 312 -9.63 -12.33 -22.46
N LEU A 313 -8.66 -11.77 -23.19
CA LEU A 313 -7.24 -12.10 -23.08
C LEU A 313 -6.54 -11.37 -21.91
N SER A 314 -7.24 -10.54 -21.14
CA SER A 314 -6.64 -9.80 -20.03
C SER A 314 -6.35 -10.72 -18.83
N CYS A 315 -5.10 -10.75 -18.39
CA CYS A 315 -4.70 -11.48 -17.20
C CYS A 315 -5.23 -10.73 -15.95
N PRO A 316 -6.05 -11.37 -15.09
CA PRO A 316 -6.56 -10.72 -13.89
C PRO A 316 -5.45 -10.28 -12.94
N PHE A 317 -5.67 -9.17 -12.22
CA PHE A 317 -4.72 -8.72 -11.22
C PHE A 317 -4.64 -9.74 -10.06
N PRO A 318 -3.44 -10.20 -9.67
CA PRO A 318 -3.29 -11.30 -8.73
C PRO A 318 -3.43 -10.81 -7.29
N LEU A 319 -4.65 -10.58 -6.81
CA LEU A 319 -4.89 -10.24 -5.40
C LEU A 319 -4.36 -11.37 -4.48
N PRO A 320 -3.72 -11.00 -3.34
CA PRO A 320 -3.17 -11.98 -2.40
C PRO A 320 -4.20 -12.47 -1.38
N TRP A 321 -5.42 -11.94 -1.40
CA TRP A 321 -6.53 -12.28 -0.51
C TRP A 321 -7.83 -12.39 -1.32
N ASP A 322 -8.80 -13.11 -0.77
CA ASP A 322 -10.02 -13.48 -1.50
C ASP A 322 -11.11 -12.40 -1.43
N LEU A 323 -11.97 -12.41 -2.44
CA LEU A 323 -13.22 -11.66 -2.49
C LEU A 323 -14.40 -12.63 -2.70
N PRO A 324 -15.60 -12.34 -2.14
CA PRO A 324 -15.88 -11.24 -1.20
C PRO A 324 -15.16 -11.43 0.15
N LEU A 325 -14.91 -10.33 0.87
CA LEU A 325 -14.26 -10.38 2.17
C LEU A 325 -15.13 -11.12 3.20
N SER A 326 -14.50 -11.94 4.04
CA SER A 326 -15.16 -12.65 5.14
C SER A 326 -15.15 -11.79 6.40
N ALA A 327 -16.33 -11.36 6.85
CA ALA A 327 -16.45 -10.59 8.09
C ALA A 327 -16.05 -11.46 9.30
N TYR A 328 -15.56 -10.82 10.37
CA TYR A 328 -15.38 -11.49 11.65
C TYR A 328 -16.72 -12.05 12.15
N GLY A 329 -16.70 -13.23 12.75
CA GLY A 329 -17.83 -13.78 13.51
C GLY A 329 -18.18 -12.90 14.72
N ALA A 330 -19.33 -13.15 15.35
CA ALA A 330 -19.79 -12.39 16.52
C ALA A 330 -18.78 -12.42 17.68
N ASP A 331 -18.16 -13.58 17.91
CA ASP A 331 -17.20 -13.81 19.00
C ASP A 331 -15.73 -13.76 18.54
N ASP A 332 -15.48 -13.49 17.25
CA ASP A 332 -14.11 -13.39 16.75
C ASP A 332 -13.44 -12.13 17.30
N MET A 333 -12.21 -12.31 17.77
CA MET A 333 -11.35 -11.24 18.25
C MET A 333 -10.12 -11.12 17.35
N PRO A 334 -9.61 -9.90 17.11
CA PRO A 334 -8.34 -9.74 16.42
C PRO A 334 -7.24 -10.47 17.19
N TRP A 335 -6.25 -10.98 16.46
CA TRP A 335 -5.02 -11.42 17.09
C TRP A 335 -4.37 -10.27 17.86
N VAL A 336 -4.05 -10.50 19.13
CA VAL A 336 -3.18 -9.64 19.94
C VAL A 336 -2.01 -10.45 20.50
N ASN A 337 -0.86 -9.79 20.67
CA ASN A 337 0.41 -10.40 21.07
C ASN A 337 0.31 -11.21 22.37
N GLU A 338 -0.58 -10.83 23.26
CA GLU A 338 -0.79 -11.47 24.56
C GLU A 338 -1.35 -12.89 24.47
N TYR A 339 -1.84 -13.34 23.30
CA TYR A 339 -2.22 -14.74 23.09
C TYR A 339 -1.01 -15.69 22.94
N LEU A 340 0.21 -15.16 22.75
CA LEU A 340 1.45 -15.96 22.74
C LEU A 340 2.01 -16.27 24.12
N LYS A 341 1.49 -15.61 25.17
CA LYS A 341 2.05 -15.64 26.51
C LYS A 341 1.50 -16.78 27.36
#